data_AF-W9RHX7-F1
#
_entry.id   AF-W9RHX7-F1
#
_cell.length_a   1.000
_cell.length_b   1.000
_cell.length_c   1.000
_cell.angle_alpha   90.00
_cell.angle_beta   90.00
_cell.angle_gamma   90.00
#
_symmetry.space_group_name_H-M   'P 1'
#
loop_
_entity.id
_entity.type
_entity.pdbx_description
1 polymer ?
#
loop_
_entity_poly.entity_id
_entity_poly.type
_entity_poly.pdbx_seq_one_letter_code
_entity_poly.pdbx_strand_id
1 'polypeptide(L)'
;MHLQRAAYLLMCEPQERDSEIVRNSLFGATINLNTLIEIICTRSSSQQQCIKEAYKSRYKSDIEQDISMRINGGFKEILLAVIKSCRNCGGKVDMSRAMCDAKTLYEAISSGKMVDQKAIISLFSQRNTSQVRAILASYKKLYGNEFSKSLKQSKCGQFGKELRIVVRCAQNPEKFFAKQLRMKNADSREILIRIIVTRSEIDIKEINKVFAAKTGSSVENLVKREFNNNKNSSNDMVNRVLIRLIKGV
;
A
#
# COMPACT_ATOMS: atom_id res chain seq x y z
N MET A 1 -17.28 18.77 6.66
CA MET A 1 -16.14 17.87 6.94
C MET A 1 -15.61 17.17 5.68
N HIS A 2 -16.37 16.31 4.99
CA HIS A 2 -15.85 15.55 3.84
C HIS A 2 -15.44 16.41 2.64
N LEU A 3 -16.18 17.49 2.32
CA LEU A 3 -15.80 18.42 1.25
C LEU A 3 -14.48 19.13 1.54
N GLN A 4 -14.32 19.66 2.76
CA GLN A 4 -13.06 20.25 3.21
C GLN A 4 -11.91 19.24 3.13
N ARG A 5 -12.15 17.98 3.52
CA ARG A 5 -11.12 16.93 3.42
C ARG A 5 -10.75 16.62 1.98
N ALA A 6 -11.72 16.51 1.07
CA ALA A 6 -11.45 16.27 -0.34
C ALA A 6 -10.68 17.44 -0.97
N ALA A 7 -11.10 18.69 -0.70
CA ALA A 7 -10.40 19.88 -1.16
C ALA A 7 -8.97 19.94 -0.62
N TYR A 8 -8.77 19.69 0.68
CA TYR A 8 -7.44 19.64 1.30
C TYR A 8 -6.53 18.63 0.60
N LEU A 9 -6.99 17.40 0.40
CA LEU A 9 -6.20 16.35 -0.25
C LEU A 9 -5.89 16.63 -1.74
N LEU A 10 -6.67 17.48 -2.40
CA LEU A 10 -6.45 17.89 -3.80
C LEU A 10 -5.51 19.09 -3.91
N MET A 11 -5.51 20.00 -2.93
CA MET A 11 -4.68 21.20 -2.93
C MET A 11 -3.26 20.95 -2.40
N CYS A 12 -3.06 19.93 -1.56
CA CYS A 12 -1.75 19.58 -1.04
C CYS A 12 -0.91 18.85 -2.08
N GLU A 13 0.37 19.22 -2.13
CA GLU A 13 1.38 18.49 -2.90
C GLU A 13 1.40 16.99 -2.51
N PRO A 14 1.57 16.06 -3.47
CA PRO A 14 1.46 14.63 -3.20
C PRO A 14 2.34 14.13 -2.05
N GLN A 15 3.59 14.58 -1.96
CA GLN A 15 4.52 14.19 -0.90
C GLN A 15 4.10 14.71 0.48
N GLU A 16 3.61 15.94 0.57
CA GLU A 16 3.15 16.54 1.82
C GLU A 16 1.88 15.86 2.32
N ARG A 17 0.93 15.65 1.41
CA ARG A 17 -0.29 14.89 1.66
C ARG A 17 0.00 13.49 2.17
N ASP A 18 0.84 12.75 1.48
CA ASP A 18 1.17 11.37 1.87
C ASP A 18 1.96 11.35 3.19
N SER A 19 2.83 12.34 3.45
CA SER A 19 3.53 12.47 4.74
C SER A 19 2.56 12.64 5.91
N GLU A 20 1.50 13.44 5.73
CA GLU A 20 0.49 13.64 6.76
C GLU A 20 -0.35 12.39 6.96
N ILE A 21 -0.71 11.70 5.87
CA ILE A 21 -1.44 10.43 5.94
C ILE A 21 -0.62 9.39 6.72
N VAL A 22 0.69 9.29 6.48
CA VAL A 22 1.58 8.43 7.25
C VAL A 22 1.61 8.85 8.72
N ARG A 23 1.77 10.14 9.03
CA ARG A 23 1.81 10.62 10.41
C ARG A 23 0.52 10.28 11.16
N ASN A 24 -0.63 10.56 10.55
CA ASN A 24 -1.94 10.28 11.12
C ASN A 24 -2.18 8.77 11.28
N SER A 25 -1.62 7.93 10.39
CA SER A 25 -1.72 6.47 10.53
C SER A 25 -0.95 5.92 11.74
N LEU A 26 0.09 6.62 12.21
CA LEU A 26 0.94 6.21 13.33
C LEU A 26 0.53 6.85 14.67
N PHE A 27 0.06 8.11 14.62
CA PHE A 27 -0.24 8.94 15.79
C PHE A 27 -1.70 9.38 15.90
N GLY A 28 -2.60 8.88 15.05
CA GLY A 28 -4.04 9.03 15.23
C GLY A 28 -4.54 8.32 16.48
N ALA A 29 -5.86 8.40 16.73
CA ALA A 29 -6.51 7.80 17.90
C ALA A 29 -6.17 6.30 18.06
N THR A 30 -6.01 5.59 16.94
CA THR A 30 -5.46 4.24 16.88
C THR A 30 -4.51 4.12 15.70
N ILE A 31 -3.58 3.15 15.74
CA ILE A 31 -2.67 2.89 14.62
C ILE A 31 -3.46 2.30 13.46
N ASN A 32 -3.46 2.98 12.31
CA ASN A 32 -4.10 2.51 11.09
C ASN A 32 -3.09 1.85 10.15
N LEU A 33 -2.81 0.57 10.40
CA LEU A 33 -1.86 -0.21 9.61
C LEU A 33 -2.24 -0.30 8.13
N ASN A 34 -3.53 -0.34 7.78
CA ASN A 34 -3.94 -0.40 6.38
C ASN A 34 -3.54 0.87 5.62
N THR A 35 -3.79 2.04 6.20
CA THR A 35 -3.37 3.32 5.62
C THR A 35 -1.86 3.45 5.57
N LEU A 36 -1.13 2.98 6.57
CA LEU A 36 0.34 2.98 6.54
C LEU A 36 0.89 2.12 5.39
N ILE A 37 0.38 0.88 5.25
CA ILE A 37 0.75 -0.05 4.19
C ILE A 37 0.35 0.50 2.82
N GLU A 38 -0.80 1.17 2.74
CA GLU A 38 -1.28 1.85 1.54
C GLU A 38 -0.22 2.81 1.01
N ILE A 39 0.33 3.69 1.85
CA ILE A 39 1.37 4.63 1.42
C ILE A 39 2.70 3.88 1.14
N ILE A 40 3.20 3.12 2.12
CA ILE A 40 4.55 2.53 2.07
C ILE A 40 4.70 1.49 0.96
N CYS A 41 3.65 0.74 0.61
CA CYS A 41 3.78 -0.37 -0.35
C CYS A 41 3.32 -0.03 -1.77
N THR A 42 2.62 1.10 -1.99
CA THR A 42 2.05 1.43 -3.31
C THR A 42 2.71 2.63 -3.99
N ARG A 43 3.45 3.46 -3.24
CA ARG A 43 4.22 4.57 -3.79
C ARG A 43 5.50 4.04 -4.45
N SER A 44 5.88 4.64 -5.56
CA SER A 44 7.17 4.37 -6.21
C SER A 44 8.34 4.78 -5.31
N SER A 45 9.53 4.25 -5.56
CA SER A 45 10.72 4.58 -4.76
C SER A 45 11.06 6.07 -4.79
N SER A 46 10.85 6.76 -5.91
CA SER A 46 11.02 8.22 -6.01
C SER A 46 9.98 8.97 -5.17
N GLN A 47 8.70 8.60 -5.27
CA GLN A 47 7.65 9.18 -4.43
C GLN A 47 7.93 8.96 -2.94
N GLN A 48 8.37 7.75 -2.55
CA GLN A 48 8.73 7.46 -1.15
C GLN A 48 9.88 8.33 -0.66
N GLN A 49 10.87 8.63 -1.50
CA GLN A 49 11.97 9.53 -1.15
C GLN A 49 11.46 10.95 -0.88
N CYS A 50 10.62 11.50 -1.78
CA CYS A 50 10.00 12.81 -1.59
C CYS A 50 9.11 12.85 -0.32
N ILE A 51 8.36 11.78 -0.04
CA ILE A 51 7.54 11.66 1.16
C ILE A 51 8.39 11.70 2.42
N LYS A 52 9.54 11.01 2.44
CA LYS A 52 10.45 11.00 3.59
C LYS A 52 11.04 12.39 3.84
N GLU A 53 11.42 13.10 2.78
CA GLU A 53 11.93 14.47 2.87
C GLU A 53 10.87 15.44 3.39
N ALA A 54 9.65 15.38 2.85
CA ALA A 54 8.52 16.18 3.32
C ALA A 54 8.17 15.88 4.78
N TYR A 55 8.14 14.59 5.15
CA TYR A 55 7.86 14.14 6.51
C TYR A 55 8.90 14.66 7.51
N LYS A 56 10.19 14.53 7.18
CA LYS A 56 11.29 15.02 8.00
C LYS A 56 11.26 16.54 8.14
N SER A 57 10.99 17.25 7.05
CA SER A 57 10.88 18.71 7.06
C SER A 57 9.75 19.18 7.99
N ARG A 58 8.57 18.56 7.88
CA ARG A 58 7.35 18.95 8.59
C ARG A 58 7.33 18.52 10.06
N TYR A 59 7.74 17.30 10.37
CA TYR A 59 7.60 16.71 11.71
C TYR A 59 8.91 16.61 12.49
N LYS A 60 10.04 16.96 11.88
CA LYS A 60 11.39 16.85 12.48
C LYS A 60 11.69 15.43 13.02
N SER A 61 11.06 14.42 12.42
CA SER A 61 11.25 12.99 12.70
C SER A 61 11.37 12.23 11.39
N ASP A 62 12.08 11.10 11.38
CA ASP A 62 12.14 10.21 10.23
C ASP A 62 10.99 9.19 10.30
N ILE A 63 10.38 8.83 9.15
CA ILE A 63 9.28 7.83 9.12
C ILE A 63 9.74 6.50 9.72
N GLU A 64 10.99 6.11 9.48
CA GLU A 64 11.59 4.92 10.06
C GLU A 64 11.65 4.95 11.60
N GLN A 65 11.95 6.11 12.19
CA GLN A 65 11.98 6.26 13.65
C GLN A 65 10.59 6.14 14.23
N ASP A 66 9.60 6.80 13.62
CA ASP A 66 8.22 6.75 14.09
C ASP A 66 7.60 5.35 13.93
N ILE A 67 7.89 4.64 12.83
CA ILE A 67 7.52 3.22 12.68
C ILE A 67 8.16 2.39 13.79
N SER A 68 9.45 2.65 14.09
CA SER A 68 10.19 1.91 15.11
C SER A 68 9.63 2.10 16.52
N MET A 69 9.11 3.29 16.80
CA MET A 69 8.49 3.67 18.06
C MET A 69 7.07 3.12 18.22
N ARG A 70 6.29 3.08 17.14
CA ARG A 70 4.84 2.82 17.20
C ARG A 70 4.46 1.38 16.88
N ILE A 71 5.27 0.67 16.08
CA ILE A 71 4.94 -0.68 15.62
C ILE A 71 5.90 -1.68 16.25
N ASN A 72 5.36 -2.78 16.77
CA ASN A 72 6.11 -3.82 17.44
C ASN A 72 6.20 -5.10 16.61
N GLY A 73 7.15 -5.97 16.97
CA GLY A 73 7.28 -7.31 16.39
C GLY A 73 7.79 -7.34 14.94
N GLY A 74 7.60 -8.49 14.29
CA GLY A 74 8.09 -8.74 12.92
C GLY A 74 7.52 -7.77 11.88
N PHE A 75 6.32 -7.23 12.11
CA PHE A 75 5.72 -6.32 11.16
C PHE A 75 6.47 -5.00 11.02
N LYS A 76 7.03 -4.51 12.15
CA LYS A 76 7.93 -3.35 12.14
C LYS A 76 9.08 -3.58 11.18
N GLU A 77 9.77 -4.71 11.32
CA GLU A 77 10.96 -5.02 10.52
C GLU A 77 10.64 -5.13 9.02
N ILE A 78 9.48 -5.70 8.67
CA ILE A 78 9.01 -5.75 7.28
C ILE A 78 8.76 -4.34 6.73
N LEU A 79 8.05 -3.49 7.47
CA LEU A 79 7.76 -2.13 7.02
C LEU A 79 9.02 -1.27 6.89
N LEU A 80 9.95 -1.40 7.85
CA LEU A 80 11.26 -0.75 7.81
C LEU A 80 12.09 -1.21 6.62
N ALA A 81 12.06 -2.50 6.27
CA ALA A 81 12.72 -3.00 5.07
C ALA A 81 12.13 -2.35 3.81
N VAL A 82 10.81 -2.35 3.65
CA VAL A 82 10.16 -1.78 2.46
C VAL A 82 10.51 -0.30 2.29
N ILE A 83 10.41 0.50 3.35
CA ILE A 83 10.69 1.93 3.26
C ILE A 83 12.19 2.25 3.07
N LYS A 84 13.10 1.40 3.56
CA LYS A 84 14.55 1.54 3.31
C LYS A 84 14.89 1.24 1.85
N SER A 85 14.14 0.36 1.19
CA SER A 85 14.36 -0.01 -0.20
C SER A 85 14.18 1.15 -1.20
N CYS A 86 13.55 2.26 -0.77
CA CYS A 86 13.31 3.44 -1.61
C CYS A 86 14.61 4.08 -2.14
N ARG A 87 15.73 3.89 -1.42
CA ARG A 87 17.05 4.41 -1.83
C ARG A 87 17.53 3.84 -3.17
N ASN A 88 17.00 2.69 -3.58
CA ASN A 88 17.38 2.01 -4.83
C ASN A 88 16.52 2.48 -6.02
N CYS A 89 16.27 3.79 -6.13
CA CYS A 89 15.47 4.38 -7.20
C CYS A 89 16.23 4.38 -8.55
N GLY A 90 15.51 4.29 -9.67
CA GLY A 90 16.08 4.49 -11.01
C GLY A 90 16.81 3.31 -11.67
N GLY A 91 16.90 2.14 -11.03
CA GLY A 91 17.50 0.94 -11.64
C GLY A 91 16.57 0.19 -12.60
N LYS A 92 17.10 -0.27 -13.74
CA LYS A 92 16.44 -1.28 -14.58
C LYS A 92 16.28 -2.58 -13.78
N VAL A 93 15.18 -3.29 -14.01
CA VAL A 93 14.93 -4.59 -13.38
C VAL A 93 15.97 -5.60 -13.85
N ASP A 94 16.66 -6.24 -12.92
CA ASP A 94 17.63 -7.31 -13.18
C ASP A 94 16.95 -8.66 -13.02
N MET A 95 16.64 -9.32 -14.14
CA MET A 95 15.94 -10.60 -14.15
C MET A 95 16.79 -11.77 -13.64
N SER A 96 18.12 -11.72 -13.82
CA SER A 96 19.02 -12.76 -13.29
C SER A 96 19.04 -12.71 -11.77
N ARG A 97 19.22 -11.50 -11.23
CA ARG A 97 19.12 -11.25 -9.79
C ARG A 97 17.73 -11.59 -9.26
N ALA A 98 16.66 -11.29 -10.00
CA ALA A 98 15.30 -11.64 -9.61
C ALA A 98 15.10 -13.17 -9.46
N MET A 99 15.69 -13.97 -10.35
CA MET A 99 15.67 -15.43 -10.24
C MET A 99 16.51 -15.93 -9.06
N CYS A 100 17.68 -15.35 -8.81
CA CYS A 100 18.52 -15.68 -7.66
C CYS A 100 17.80 -15.37 -6.33
N ASP A 101 17.30 -14.16 -6.18
CA ASP A 101 16.53 -13.72 -5.02
C ASP A 101 15.25 -14.57 -4.81
N ALA A 102 14.61 -15.03 -5.90
CA ALA A 102 13.48 -15.94 -5.79
C ALA A 102 13.87 -17.30 -5.19
N LYS A 103 15.07 -17.82 -5.51
CA LYS A 103 15.62 -19.02 -4.88
C LYS A 103 15.92 -18.77 -3.40
N THR A 104 16.53 -17.63 -3.07
CA THR A 104 16.76 -17.23 -1.68
C THR A 104 15.46 -17.16 -0.88
N LEU A 105 14.36 -16.61 -1.46
CA LEU A 105 13.05 -16.62 -0.80
C LEU A 105 12.51 -18.05 -0.59
N TYR A 106 12.74 -18.95 -1.54
CA TYR A 106 12.30 -20.34 -1.41
C TYR A 106 13.09 -21.07 -0.33
N GLU A 107 14.41 -20.94 -0.31
CA GLU A 107 15.28 -21.50 0.72
C GLU A 107 14.94 -20.95 2.10
N ALA A 108 14.78 -19.63 2.23
CA ALA A 108 14.46 -18.99 3.50
C ALA A 108 13.13 -19.47 4.12
N ILE A 109 12.14 -19.84 3.29
CA ILE A 109 10.90 -20.42 3.81
C ILE A 109 10.95 -21.94 3.89
N SER A 110 11.77 -22.64 3.11
CA SER A 110 11.74 -24.11 2.98
C SER A 110 12.73 -24.80 3.90
N SER A 111 13.89 -24.20 4.12
CA SER A 111 14.96 -24.73 4.95
C SER A 111 14.59 -24.70 6.44
N GLY A 112 14.92 -25.78 7.15
CA GLY A 112 14.78 -25.86 8.60
C GLY A 112 13.34 -25.88 9.13
N LYS A 113 13.24 -25.89 10.47
CA LYS A 113 11.98 -25.93 11.22
C LYS A 113 11.28 -24.57 11.28
N MET A 114 12.04 -23.47 11.19
CA MET A 114 11.56 -22.09 11.25
C MET A 114 11.99 -21.32 10.01
N VAL A 115 11.19 -20.31 9.63
CA VAL A 115 11.50 -19.42 8.50
C VAL A 115 12.69 -18.52 8.85
N ASP A 116 13.62 -18.37 7.90
CA ASP A 116 14.69 -17.37 7.98
C ASP A 116 14.13 -15.97 7.67
N GLN A 117 13.54 -15.36 8.70
CA GLN A 117 12.96 -14.02 8.60
C GLN A 117 14.03 -12.97 8.27
N LYS A 118 15.27 -13.14 8.74
CA LYS A 118 16.36 -12.18 8.55
C LYS A 118 16.78 -12.12 7.09
N ALA A 119 16.93 -13.27 6.42
CA ALA A 119 17.22 -13.32 4.99
C ALA A 119 16.14 -12.61 4.16
N ILE A 120 14.87 -12.86 4.50
CA ILE A 120 13.73 -12.24 3.81
C ILE A 120 13.73 -10.72 4.04
N ILE A 121 13.81 -10.25 5.29
CA ILE A 121 13.83 -8.81 5.63
C ILE A 121 15.00 -8.11 4.93
N SER A 122 16.19 -8.72 4.95
CA SER A 122 17.38 -8.19 4.28
C SER A 122 17.15 -8.02 2.77
N LEU A 123 16.61 -9.03 2.10
CA LEU A 123 16.29 -8.98 0.67
C LEU A 123 15.29 -7.86 0.36
N PHE A 124 14.18 -7.78 1.09
CA PHE A 124 13.17 -6.73 0.88
C PHE A 124 13.72 -5.32 1.15
N SER A 125 14.73 -5.18 2.03
CA SER A 125 15.37 -3.88 2.30
C SER A 125 16.26 -3.35 1.17
N GLN A 126 16.71 -4.24 0.28
CA GLN A 126 17.67 -3.93 -0.77
C GLN A 126 17.05 -3.92 -2.17
N ARG A 127 15.75 -4.21 -2.32
CA ARG A 127 15.10 -4.36 -3.61
C ARG A 127 13.93 -3.39 -3.71
N ASN A 128 13.97 -2.50 -4.71
CA ASN A 128 12.87 -1.59 -4.99
C ASN A 128 11.61 -2.35 -5.44
N THR A 129 10.46 -1.68 -5.48
CA THR A 129 9.17 -2.31 -5.77
C THR A 129 9.14 -3.02 -7.13
N SER A 130 9.76 -2.45 -8.16
CA SER A 130 9.83 -3.06 -9.50
C SER A 130 10.62 -4.36 -9.49
N GLN A 131 11.77 -4.37 -8.81
CA GLN A 131 12.60 -5.56 -8.64
C GLN A 131 11.88 -6.62 -7.78
N VAL A 132 11.21 -6.23 -6.69
CA VAL A 132 10.40 -7.14 -5.87
C VAL A 132 9.30 -7.80 -6.70
N ARG A 133 8.60 -7.06 -7.57
CA ARG A 133 7.61 -7.64 -8.49
C ARG A 133 8.23 -8.69 -9.42
N ALA A 134 9.42 -8.42 -9.95
CA ALA A 134 10.15 -9.37 -10.79
C ALA A 134 10.59 -10.62 -10.02
N ILE A 135 11.01 -10.46 -8.75
CA ILE A 135 11.35 -11.58 -7.85
C ILE A 135 10.12 -12.46 -7.63
N LEU A 136 8.96 -11.86 -7.32
CA LEU A 136 7.72 -12.59 -7.08
C LEU A 136 7.20 -13.31 -8.34
N ALA A 137 7.37 -12.70 -9.52
CA ALA A 137 7.05 -13.32 -10.80
C ALA A 137 7.98 -14.50 -11.09
N SER A 138 9.29 -14.33 -10.87
CA SER A 138 10.30 -15.39 -11.02
C SER A 138 10.05 -16.55 -10.06
N TYR A 139 9.68 -16.26 -8.80
CA TYR A 139 9.29 -17.27 -7.81
C TYR A 139 8.13 -18.12 -8.33
N LYS A 140 7.06 -17.47 -8.85
CA LYS A 140 5.91 -18.20 -9.40
C LYS A 140 6.31 -19.07 -10.60
N LYS A 141 7.20 -18.58 -11.47
CA LYS A 141 7.72 -19.33 -12.62
C LYS A 141 8.53 -20.56 -12.20
N LEU A 142 9.39 -20.42 -11.19
CA LEU A 142 10.27 -21.49 -10.72
C LEU A 142 9.54 -22.56 -9.91
N TYR A 143 8.55 -22.18 -9.10
CA TYR A 143 7.94 -23.08 -8.11
C TYR A 143 6.45 -23.36 -8.34
N GLY A 144 5.88 -22.86 -9.45
CA GLY A 144 4.48 -23.07 -9.85
C GLY A 144 3.43 -22.37 -8.97
N ASN A 145 3.83 -21.77 -7.84
CA ASN A 145 2.94 -21.14 -6.88
C ASN A 145 3.40 -19.73 -6.52
N GLU A 146 2.45 -18.84 -6.26
CA GLU A 146 2.77 -17.49 -5.77
C GLU A 146 3.44 -17.56 -4.39
N PHE A 147 4.49 -16.76 -4.18
CA PHE A 147 5.14 -16.64 -2.87
C PHE A 147 4.14 -16.34 -1.74
N SER A 148 3.14 -15.49 -2.03
CA SER A 148 2.07 -15.17 -1.08
C SER A 148 1.27 -16.41 -0.61
N LYS A 149 1.17 -17.46 -1.45
CA LYS A 149 0.55 -18.74 -1.09
C LYS A 149 1.51 -19.59 -0.26
N SER A 150 2.80 -19.63 -0.58
CA SER A 150 3.81 -20.37 0.19
C SER A 150 3.92 -19.89 1.64
N LEU A 151 3.70 -18.58 1.87
CA LEU A 151 3.66 -18.00 3.22
C LEU A 151 2.48 -18.51 4.10
N LYS A 152 1.57 -19.35 3.59
CA LYS A 152 0.46 -19.96 4.35
C LYS A 152 0.88 -21.15 5.20
N GLN A 153 2.07 -21.68 4.99
CA GLN A 153 2.57 -22.81 5.76
C GLN A 153 2.60 -22.46 7.26
N SER A 154 2.27 -23.43 8.11
CA SER A 154 2.19 -23.26 9.56
C SER A 154 3.48 -22.68 10.15
N LYS A 155 4.65 -23.14 9.66
CA LYS A 155 5.97 -22.64 10.08
C LYS A 155 6.20 -21.15 9.85
N CYS A 156 5.47 -20.51 8.94
CA CYS A 156 5.58 -19.07 8.72
C CYS A 156 4.88 -18.25 9.80
N GLY A 157 3.93 -18.84 10.53
CA GLY A 157 3.26 -18.22 11.68
C GLY A 157 2.71 -16.82 11.41
N GLN A 158 2.90 -15.92 12.38
CA GLN A 158 2.45 -14.53 12.30
C GLN A 158 3.24 -13.71 11.27
N PHE A 159 4.56 -13.90 11.20
CA PHE A 159 5.44 -13.25 10.22
C PHE A 159 4.96 -13.50 8.78
N GLY A 160 4.59 -14.73 8.45
CA GLY A 160 4.05 -15.08 7.14
C GLY A 160 2.71 -14.42 6.82
N LYS A 161 1.85 -14.18 7.83
CA LYS A 161 0.59 -13.45 7.65
C LYS A 161 0.87 -11.98 7.32
N GLU A 162 1.76 -11.35 8.09
CA GLU A 162 2.17 -9.95 7.95
C GLU A 162 2.87 -9.67 6.62
N LEU A 163 3.89 -10.46 6.29
CA LEU A 163 4.62 -10.34 5.03
C LEU A 163 3.69 -10.51 3.82
N ARG A 164 2.70 -11.40 3.92
CA ARG A 164 1.74 -11.60 2.84
C ARG A 164 0.90 -10.35 2.55
N ILE A 165 0.61 -9.52 3.54
CA ILE A 165 -0.12 -8.27 3.34
C ILE A 165 0.73 -7.33 2.45
N VAL A 166 1.99 -7.16 2.81
CA VAL A 166 2.97 -6.33 2.08
C VAL A 166 3.20 -6.87 0.66
N VAL A 167 3.49 -8.17 0.52
CA VAL A 167 3.71 -8.83 -0.78
C VAL A 167 2.49 -8.68 -1.70
N ARG A 168 1.28 -8.86 -1.17
CA ARG A 168 0.05 -8.70 -1.97
C ARG A 168 -0.18 -7.26 -2.39
N CYS A 169 0.09 -6.31 -1.50
CA CYS A 169 -0.01 -4.88 -1.79
C CYS A 169 0.98 -4.47 -2.89
N ALA A 170 2.24 -4.92 -2.79
CA ALA A 170 3.26 -4.64 -3.80
C ALA A 170 2.94 -5.29 -5.15
N GLN A 171 2.44 -6.53 -5.16
CA GLN A 171 2.20 -7.31 -6.39
C GLN A 171 0.89 -6.94 -7.10
N ASN A 172 -0.16 -6.62 -6.34
CA ASN A 172 -1.50 -6.34 -6.87
C ASN A 172 -2.13 -5.16 -6.08
N PRO A 173 -1.59 -3.93 -6.22
CA PRO A 173 -2.10 -2.76 -5.50
C PRO A 173 -3.60 -2.53 -5.75
N GLU A 174 -4.08 -2.78 -6.96
CA GLU A 174 -5.48 -2.64 -7.35
C GLU A 174 -6.40 -3.58 -6.55
N LYS A 175 -5.95 -4.80 -6.25
CA LYS A 175 -6.70 -5.74 -5.39
C LYS A 175 -6.72 -5.30 -3.94
N PHE A 176 -5.66 -4.63 -3.46
CA PHE A 176 -5.56 -4.08 -2.12
C PHE A 176 -6.53 -2.90 -1.95
N PHE A 177 -6.49 -1.92 -2.86
CA PHE A 177 -7.42 -0.79 -2.85
C PHE A 177 -8.87 -1.23 -3.00
N ALA A 178 -9.18 -2.12 -3.94
CA ALA A 178 -10.52 -2.67 -4.08
C ALA A 178 -11.00 -3.41 -2.82
N LYS A 179 -10.10 -4.05 -2.06
CA LYS A 179 -10.45 -4.63 -0.77
C LYS A 179 -10.76 -3.54 0.26
N GLN A 180 -9.96 -2.48 0.31
CA GLN A 180 -10.19 -1.38 1.25
C GLN A 180 -11.53 -0.67 1.00
N LEU A 181 -11.86 -0.39 -0.26
CA LEU A 181 -13.14 0.22 -0.67
C LEU A 181 -14.37 -0.64 -0.31
N ARG A 182 -14.19 -1.93 -0.04
CA ARG A 182 -15.26 -2.84 0.39
C ARG A 182 -15.43 -2.91 1.90
N MET A 183 -14.49 -2.38 2.67
CA MET A 183 -14.57 -2.39 4.13
C MET A 183 -15.69 -1.43 4.55
N LYS A 184 -16.66 -1.92 5.31
CA LYS A 184 -17.73 -1.10 5.89
C LYS A 184 -17.38 -0.81 7.34
N ASN A 185 -16.92 0.41 7.61
CA ASN A 185 -16.62 0.92 8.95
C ASN A 185 -16.91 2.43 9.03
N ALA A 186 -16.69 3.04 10.19
CA ALA A 186 -16.89 4.49 10.39
C ALA A 186 -16.08 5.36 9.41
N ASP A 187 -14.95 4.85 8.92
CA ASP A 187 -14.03 5.57 8.04
C ASP A 187 -14.30 5.34 6.53
N SER A 188 -15.37 4.63 6.16
CA SER A 188 -15.62 4.22 4.75
C SER A 188 -15.56 5.40 3.77
N ARG A 189 -16.12 6.56 4.15
CA ARG A 189 -16.09 7.78 3.32
C ARG A 189 -14.70 8.40 3.24
N GLU A 190 -13.93 8.37 4.32
CA GLU A 190 -12.54 8.87 4.32
C GLU A 190 -11.66 7.99 3.43
N ILE A 191 -11.77 6.67 3.56
CA ILE A 191 -11.07 5.68 2.72
C ILE A 191 -11.43 5.92 1.25
N LEU A 192 -12.71 6.11 0.95
CA LEU A 192 -13.19 6.37 -0.41
C LEU A 192 -12.60 7.65 -1.00
N ILE A 193 -12.65 8.76 -0.25
CA ILE A 193 -12.07 10.04 -0.69
C ILE A 193 -10.56 9.90 -0.90
N ARG A 194 -9.83 9.35 0.09
CA ARG A 194 -8.37 9.20 0.02
C ARG A 194 -7.94 8.35 -1.16
N ILE A 195 -8.58 7.19 -1.38
CA ILE A 195 -8.22 6.31 -2.49
C ILE A 195 -8.51 6.99 -3.83
N ILE A 196 -9.67 7.62 -4.01
CA ILE A 196 -9.98 8.27 -5.30
C ILE A 196 -8.99 9.41 -5.57
N VAL A 197 -8.74 10.28 -4.60
CA VAL A 197 -7.84 11.44 -4.77
C VAL A 197 -6.39 11.02 -4.97
N THR A 198 -5.90 10.01 -4.24
CA THR A 198 -4.49 9.61 -4.34
C THR A 198 -4.21 8.72 -5.55
N ARG A 199 -5.24 8.11 -6.16
CA ARG A 199 -5.08 7.12 -7.24
C ARG A 199 -5.66 7.55 -8.59
N SER A 200 -6.36 8.69 -8.65
CA SER A 200 -7.04 9.19 -9.87
C SER A 200 -6.12 9.26 -11.08
N GLU A 201 -4.88 9.72 -10.89
CA GLU A 201 -3.88 9.90 -11.95
C GLU A 201 -2.93 8.69 -12.10
N ILE A 202 -3.17 7.60 -11.37
CA ILE A 202 -2.26 6.45 -11.33
C ILE A 202 -2.93 5.18 -11.86
N ASP A 203 -3.95 4.69 -11.16
CA ASP A 203 -4.52 3.36 -11.41
C ASP A 203 -5.99 3.23 -10.96
N ILE A 204 -6.72 4.35 -10.85
CA ILE A 204 -8.14 4.33 -10.44
C ILE A 204 -9.02 3.49 -11.36
N LYS A 205 -8.69 3.42 -12.66
CA LYS A 205 -9.45 2.63 -13.66
C LYS A 205 -9.28 1.13 -13.41
N GLU A 206 -8.07 0.69 -13.13
CA GLU A 206 -7.73 -0.68 -12.76
C GLU A 206 -8.36 -1.07 -11.42
N ILE A 207 -8.28 -0.16 -10.43
CA ILE A 207 -8.97 -0.33 -9.14
C ILE A 207 -10.47 -0.49 -9.36
N ASN A 208 -11.10 0.34 -10.19
CA ASN A 208 -12.52 0.27 -10.49
C ASN A 208 -12.90 -1.06 -11.16
N LYS A 209 -12.12 -1.51 -12.15
CA LYS A 209 -12.30 -2.80 -12.81
C LYS A 209 -12.26 -3.96 -11.82
N VAL A 210 -11.26 -3.99 -10.93
CA VAL A 210 -11.12 -5.06 -9.93
C VAL A 210 -12.21 -4.98 -8.85
N PHE A 211 -12.61 -3.77 -8.45
CA PHE A 211 -13.71 -3.56 -7.52
C PHE A 211 -15.03 -4.06 -8.12
N ALA A 212 -15.38 -3.64 -9.33
CA ALA A 212 -16.60 -4.03 -10.03
C ALA A 212 -16.68 -5.55 -10.25
N ALA A 213 -15.58 -6.19 -10.66
CA ALA A 213 -15.52 -7.64 -10.81
C ALA A 213 -15.79 -8.41 -9.49
N LYS A 214 -15.51 -7.79 -8.33
CA LYS A 214 -15.68 -8.41 -7.01
C LYS A 214 -17.00 -8.09 -6.33
N THR A 215 -17.67 -7.01 -6.71
CA THR A 215 -18.87 -6.49 -6.02
C THR A 215 -20.10 -6.43 -6.90
N GLY A 216 -19.94 -6.54 -8.22
CA GLY A 216 -21.01 -6.29 -9.19
C GLY A 216 -21.39 -4.82 -9.35
N SER A 217 -20.65 -3.88 -8.73
CA SER A 217 -20.95 -2.45 -8.80
C SER A 217 -19.68 -1.62 -8.86
N SER A 218 -19.73 -0.49 -9.55
CA SER A 218 -18.56 0.35 -9.80
C SER A 218 -18.22 1.26 -8.61
N VAL A 219 -17.01 1.83 -8.61
CA VAL A 219 -16.57 2.81 -7.61
C VAL A 219 -17.41 4.10 -7.73
N GLU A 220 -17.86 4.48 -8.93
CA GLU A 220 -18.79 5.60 -9.12
C GLU A 220 -20.13 5.34 -8.41
N ASN A 221 -20.65 4.12 -8.52
CA ASN A 221 -21.87 3.75 -7.82
C ASN A 221 -21.66 3.70 -6.30
N LEU A 222 -20.47 3.30 -5.84
CA LEU A 222 -20.09 3.41 -4.43
C LEU A 222 -20.11 4.87 -3.96
N VAL A 223 -19.49 5.80 -4.70
CA VAL A 223 -19.53 7.24 -4.40
C VAL A 223 -20.97 7.75 -4.31
N LYS A 224 -21.81 7.43 -5.30
CA LYS A 224 -23.22 7.82 -5.28
C LYS A 224 -23.93 7.28 -4.04
N ARG A 225 -23.72 6.01 -3.69
CA ARG A 225 -24.36 5.42 -2.51
C ARG A 225 -23.90 6.08 -1.21
N GLU A 226 -22.61 6.34 -1.05
CA GLU A 226 -22.07 6.90 0.20
C GLU A 226 -22.42 8.38 0.40
N PHE A 227 -22.60 9.15 -0.68
CA PHE A 227 -22.81 10.60 -0.63
C PHE A 227 -24.20 11.10 -1.07
N ASN A 228 -25.05 10.31 -1.77
CA ASN A 228 -26.39 10.77 -2.17
C ASN A 228 -27.48 10.59 -1.12
N ASN A 229 -27.26 9.83 -0.04
CA ASN A 229 -28.34 9.46 0.88
C ASN A 229 -28.94 10.64 1.66
N ASN A 230 -28.27 11.79 1.73
CA ASN A 230 -28.81 13.02 2.31
C ASN A 230 -28.59 14.16 1.32
N LYS A 231 -29.66 14.80 0.84
CA LYS A 231 -29.67 15.98 -0.07
C LYS A 231 -29.00 17.20 0.60
N ASN A 232 -27.71 17.10 0.90
CA ASN A 232 -26.87 18.17 1.42
C ASN A 232 -25.96 18.63 0.27
N SER A 233 -25.99 19.93 -0.03
CA SER A 233 -25.16 20.58 -1.05
C SER A 233 -23.68 20.18 -0.94
N SER A 234 -23.15 20.05 0.28
CA SER A 234 -21.76 19.64 0.50
C SER A 234 -21.46 18.22 0.01
N ASN A 235 -22.40 17.28 0.20
CA ASN A 235 -22.23 15.90 -0.27
C ASN A 235 -22.36 15.81 -1.80
N ASP A 236 -23.25 16.61 -2.40
CA ASP A 236 -23.37 16.71 -3.86
C ASP A 236 -22.06 17.21 -4.49
N MET A 237 -21.42 18.22 -3.90
CA MET A 237 -20.11 18.70 -4.35
C MET A 237 -19.03 17.61 -4.25
N VAL A 238 -18.94 16.90 -3.12
CA VAL A 238 -17.99 15.78 -2.97
C VAL A 238 -18.25 14.72 -4.04
N ASN A 239 -19.51 14.34 -4.24
CA ASN A 239 -19.88 13.35 -5.25
C ASN A 239 -19.41 13.77 -6.65
N ARG A 240 -19.73 15.00 -7.07
CA ARG A 240 -19.32 15.54 -8.38
C ARG A 240 -17.79 15.52 -8.55
N VAL A 241 -17.06 15.97 -7.53
CA VAL A 241 -15.58 15.99 -7.56
C VAL A 241 -15.02 14.58 -7.70
N LEU A 242 -15.47 13.64 -6.86
CA LEU A 242 -14.98 12.27 -6.88
C LEU A 242 -15.32 11.55 -8.19
N ILE A 243 -16.52 11.74 -8.74
CA ILE A 243 -16.88 11.15 -10.04
C ILE A 243 -16.01 11.69 -11.17
N ARG A 244 -15.70 12.99 -11.19
CA ARG A 244 -14.78 13.58 -12.18
C ARG A 244 -13.40 12.94 -12.11
N LEU A 245 -12.85 12.81 -10.91
CA LEU A 245 -11.55 12.14 -10.68
C LEU A 245 -11.54 10.69 -11.16
N ILE A 246 -12.63 9.94 -10.98
CA ILE A 246 -12.72 8.55 -11.48
C ILE A 246 -12.75 8.51 -13.01
N LYS A 247 -13.44 9.46 -13.65
CA LYS A 247 -13.56 9.51 -15.12
C LYS A 247 -12.31 10.06 -15.80
N GLY A 248 -11.52 10.87 -15.10
CA GLY A 248 -10.39 11.59 -15.67
C GLY A 248 -10.82 12.73 -16.59
N VAL A 249 -11.91 13.43 -16.22
CA VAL A 249 -12.52 14.56 -16.95
C VAL A 249 -12.64 15.77 -16.02
#